data_AF-A0A1V6KHF2-F1
#
_entry.id   AF-A0A1V6KHF2-F1
#
_cell.length_a   1.000
_cell.length_b   1.000
_cell.length_c   1.000
_cell.angle_alpha   90.00
_cell.angle_beta   90.00
_cell.angle_gamma   90.00
#
_symmetry.space_group_name_H-M   'P 1'
#
loop_
_entity.id
_entity.type
_entity.pdbx_description
1 polymer ?
#
loop_
_entity_poly.entity_id
_entity_poly.type
_entity_poly.pdbx_seq_one_letter_code
_entity_poly.pdbx_strand_id
1 'polypeptide(L)' 'MKNRRTFLLAFLAVWILALYGAAVFAATPNKCIQCHTNDALMKSLHKPPVLPKSEGEG' A
#
# COMPACT_ATOMS: atom_id res chain seq x y z
N MET A 1 2.36 31.48 -32.76
CA MET A 1 1.13 30.97 -32.10
C MET A 1 1.00 29.44 -32.16
N LYS A 2 1.15 28.80 -33.33
CA LYS A 2 1.03 27.33 -33.50
C LYS A 2 2.04 26.55 -32.64
N ASN A 3 3.32 26.94 -32.68
CA ASN A 3 4.40 26.28 -31.93
C ASN A 3 4.24 26.40 -30.40
N ARG A 4 3.63 27.49 -29.92
CA ARG A 4 3.35 27.68 -28.48
C ARG A 4 2.28 26.72 -27.98
N ARG A 5 1.25 26.45 -28.81
CA ARG A 5 0.20 25.48 -28.48
C ARG A 5 0.73 24.06 -28.46
N THR A 6 1.56 23.67 -29.43
CA THR A 6 2.21 22.35 -29.43
C THR A 6 3.11 22.15 -28.21
N PHE A 7 3.88 23.18 -27.82
CA PHE A 7 4.73 23.10 -26.63
C PHE A 7 3.92 22.93 -25.34
N LEU A 8 2.81 23.69 -25.19
CA LEU A 8 1.92 23.56 -24.05
C LEU A 8 1.26 22.18 -23.98
N LEU A 9 0.81 21.64 -25.12
CA LEU A 9 0.22 20.30 -25.17
C LEU A 9 1.23 19.22 -24.81
N ALA A 10 2.47 19.32 -25.31
CA ALA A 10 3.54 18.39 -24.95
C ALA A 10 3.87 18.46 -23.45
N PHE A 11 3.96 19.67 -22.89
CA PHE A 11 4.19 19.87 -21.46
C PHE A 11 3.05 19.27 -20.61
N LEU A 12 1.79 19.50 -21.02
CA LEU A 12 0.62 18.95 -20.34
C LEU A 12 0.63 17.41 -20.37
N ALA A 13 0.99 16.81 -21.51
CA ALA A 13 1.07 15.36 -21.65
C ALA A 13 2.13 14.74 -20.72
N VAL A 14 3.30 15.37 -20.62
CA VAL A 14 4.36 14.94 -19.69
C VAL A 14 3.88 15.05 -18.23
N TRP A 15 3.18 16.13 -17.89
CA TRP A 15 2.61 16.31 -16.56
C TRP A 15 1.58 15.25 -16.20
N ILE A 16 0.67 14.95 -17.11
CA ILE A 16 -0.33 13.89 -16.92
C ILE A 16 0.39 12.55 -16.70
N LEU A 17 1.38 12.21 -17.53
CA LEU A 17 2.13 10.97 -17.40
C LEU A 17 2.84 10.86 -16.03
N ALA A 18 3.45 11.95 -15.57
CA ALA A 18 4.12 12.00 -14.27
C ALA A 18 3.15 11.77 -13.09
N LEU A 19 1.97 12.39 -13.15
CA LEU A 19 0.93 12.24 -12.11
C LEU A 19 0.37 10.80 -12.07
N TYR A 20 0.13 10.19 -13.23
CA TYR A 20 -0.30 8.79 -13.31
C TYR A 20 0.78 7.85 -12.77
N GLY A 21 2.06 8.07 -13.08
CA GLY A 21 3.16 7.28 -12.54
C GLY A 21 3.24 7.34 -11.01
N ALA A 22 3.13 8.53 -10.42
CA ALA A 22 3.14 8.71 -8.98
C ALA A 22 1.94 8.01 -8.28
N ALA A 23 0.76 8.05 -8.89
CA ALA A 23 -0.43 7.38 -8.37
C ALA A 23 -0.28 5.86 -8.30
N VAL A 24 0.39 5.24 -9.28
CA VAL A 24 0.65 3.79 -9.29
C VAL A 24 1.59 3.38 -8.15
N PHE A 25 2.64 4.15 -7.90
CA PHE A 25 3.56 3.89 -6.78
C PHE A 25 2.86 4.01 -5.42
N ALA A 26 1.99 5.00 -5.24
CA ALA A 26 1.22 5.17 -4.01
C ALA A 26 0.15 4.07 -3.82
N ALA A 27 -0.43 3.56 -4.91
CA ALA A 27 -1.44 2.50 -4.87
C ALA A 27 -0.86 1.10 -4.62
N THR A 28 0.46 0.93 -4.75
CA THR A 28 1.10 -0.36 -4.51
C THR A 28 1.17 -0.63 -3.01
N PRO A 29 0.45 -1.62 -2.47
CA PRO A 29 0.40 -1.82 -1.04
C PRO A 29 1.77 -2.29 -0.53
N ASN A 30 2.30 -1.61 0.49
CA ASN A 30 3.54 -2.04 1.13
C ASN A 30 3.29 -3.35 1.88
N LYS A 31 3.85 -4.46 1.35
CA LYS A 31 3.70 -5.81 1.91
C LYS A 31 4.13 -5.90 3.37
N CYS A 32 5.16 -5.15 3.79
CA CYS A 32 5.62 -5.15 5.18
C CYS A 32 4.60 -4.51 6.10
N ILE A 33 4.05 -3.35 5.73
CA ILE A 33 3.01 -2.67 6.52
C ILE A 33 1.78 -3.56 6.59
N GLN A 34 1.31 -4.09 5.46
CA GLN A 34 0.14 -4.99 5.45
C GLN A 34 0.32 -6.24 6.33
N CYS A 35 1.54 -6.79 6.41
CA CYS A 35 1.82 -7.94 7.26
C CYS A 35 1.90 -7.56 8.75
N HIS A 36 2.55 -6.43 9.08
CA HIS A 36 2.85 -6.03 10.46
C HIS A 36 1.83 -5.07 11.10
N THR A 37 0.86 -4.55 10.34
CA THR A 37 -0.23 -3.70 10.89
C THR A 37 -1.60 -4.36 10.76
N ASN A 38 -1.67 -5.60 10.26
CA ASN A 38 -2.91 -6.37 10.22
C ASN A 38 -2.97 -7.32 11.41
N ASP A 39 -3.60 -6.83 12.48
CA ASP A 39 -3.76 -7.54 13.75
C ASP A 39 -4.41 -8.92 13.60
N ALA A 40 -5.43 -9.04 12.74
CA ALA A 40 -6.14 -10.29 12.50
C ALA A 40 -5.24 -11.32 11.80
N LEU A 41 -4.46 -10.88 10.79
CA LEU A 41 -3.49 -11.72 10.11
C LEU A 41 -2.39 -12.17 11.08
N MET A 42 -1.83 -11.26 11.87
CA MET A 42 -0.80 -11.60 12.86
C MET A 42 -1.30 -12.64 13.88
N LYS A 43 -2.53 -12.48 14.38
CA LYS A 43 -3.15 -13.44 15.31
C LYS A 43 -3.48 -14.77 14.64
N SER A 44 -3.75 -14.80 13.34
CA SER A 44 -3.99 -16.07 12.61
C SER A 44 -2.71 -16.90 12.39
N LEU A 45 -1.55 -16.26 12.35
CA LEU A 45 -0.25 -16.91 12.13
C LEU A 45 0.25 -17.63 13.39
N HIS A 46 -0.27 -17.28 14.57
CA HIS A 46 0.08 -17.89 15.84
C HIS A 46 -1.09 -18.69 16.41
N LYS A 47 -0.94 -20.02 16.46
CA LYS A 47 -1.84 -20.86 17.26
C LYS A 47 -1.34 -20.85 18.71
N PRO A 48 -2.08 -20.27 19.67
CA PRO A 48 -1.67 -20.30 21.07
C PRO A 48 -1.62 -21.75 21.57
N PRO A 49 -0.71 -22.07 22.50
CA PRO A 49 -0.67 -23.38 23.13
C PRO A 49 -1.97 -23.64 23.89
N VAL A 50 -2.47 -24.87 23.81
CA VAL A 50 -3.61 -25.31 24.63
C VAL A 50 -3.06 -25.62 26.02
N LEU A 51 -3.36 -24.75 26.99
CA LEU A 51 -3.04 -25.02 28.38
C LEU A 51 -4.05 -26.03 28.96
N PRO A 52 -3.61 -26.96 29.84
CA PRO A 52 -4.52 -27.81 30.57
C PRO A 52 -5.46 -26.96 31.45
N LYS A 53 -6.67 -27.45 31.71
CA LYS A 53 -7.74 -26.73 32.45
C LYS A 53 -7.33 -26.24 33.85
N SER A 54 -6.22 -26.74 34.40
CA SER A 54 -5.67 -26.39 35.70
C SER A 54 -4.56 -25.32 35.65
N GLU A 55 -4.14 -24.87 34.47
CA GLU A 55 -3.06 -23.90 34.28
C GLU A 55 -3.58 -22.61 33.64
N GLY A 56 -4.44 -21.93 34.38
CA GLY A 56 -4.84 -20.55 34.11
C GLY A 56 -5.13 -19.89 35.43
N GLU A 57 -4.34 -18.88 35.80
CA GLU A 57 -4.65 -18.01 36.94
C GLU A 57 -5.80 -17.09 36.52
N GLY A 58 -7.04 -17.60 36.54
CA GLY A 58 -8.23 -16.86 36.13
C GLY A 58 -9.53 -17.52 36.60
#